data_AF-K9ZGG3-F1
#
_entry.id   AF-K9ZGG3-F1
#
_cell.length_a   1.000
_cell.length_b   1.000
_cell.length_c   1.000
_cell.angle_alpha   90.00
_cell.angle_beta   90.00
_cell.angle_gamma   90.00
#
_symmetry.space_group_name_H-M   'P 1'
#
loop_
_entity.id
_entity.type
_entity.pdbx_description
1 polymer ?
#
loop_
_entity_poly.entity_id
_entity_poly.type
_entity_poly.pdbx_seq_one_letter_code
_entity_poly.pdbx_strand_id
1 'polypeptide(L)'
;MKKILLRFLTLLLILMLAFFWVIINPKPAFAQVNTINYNNASLENSDFSHTDLVGGTFVAAEMRGANFQGANLSNAILTKGVLLKANLEDANLTGALVDRVTLDSANLKNAIFTEATLTRSRFYDADITGADFTDALIDRYQVSLLCERANGVNSVTGISTRDSLGCR
;
A
#
# COMPACT_ATOMS: atom_id res chain seq x y z
N MET A 1 29.87 -4.64 62.58
CA MET A 1 29.21 -5.62 61.68
C MET A 1 27.76 -5.25 61.32
N LYS A 2 26.82 -5.11 62.28
CA LYS A 2 25.39 -4.80 61.99
C LYS A 2 25.15 -3.53 61.15
N LYS A 3 25.86 -2.43 61.40
CA LYS A 3 25.72 -1.17 60.62
C LYS A 3 26.20 -1.30 59.16
N ILE A 4 27.22 -2.12 58.91
CA ILE A 4 27.77 -2.33 57.56
C ILE A 4 26.83 -3.22 56.76
N LEU A 5 26.32 -4.29 57.39
CA LEU A 5 25.30 -5.18 56.80
C LEU A 5 24.01 -4.41 56.47
N LEU A 6 23.56 -3.53 57.37
CA LEU A 6 22.37 -2.70 57.14
C LEU A 6 22.55 -1.74 55.96
N ARG A 7 23.71 -1.08 55.86
CA ARG A 7 24.05 -0.20 54.72
C ARG A 7 24.06 -0.97 53.40
N PHE A 8 24.60 -2.19 53.42
CA PHE A 8 24.63 -3.05 52.24
C PHE A 8 23.23 -3.46 51.80
N LEU A 9 22.37 -3.86 52.76
CA LEU A 9 20.98 -4.23 52.49
C LEU A 9 20.16 -3.06 51.95
N THR A 10 20.35 -1.86 52.50
CA THR A 10 19.68 -0.64 52.00
C THR A 10 20.13 -0.30 50.57
N LEU A 11 21.41 -0.47 50.26
CA LEU A 11 21.92 -0.21 48.91
C LEU A 11 21.34 -1.20 47.90
N LEU A 12 21.24 -2.46 48.29
CA LEU A 12 20.68 -3.53 47.46
C LEU A 12 19.19 -3.34 47.21
N LEU A 13 18.44 -2.89 48.21
CA LEU A 13 17.02 -2.53 48.08
C LEU A 13 16.83 -1.34 47.13
N ILE A 14 17.65 -0.30 47.23
CA ILE A 14 17.59 0.88 46.34
C ILE A 14 17.86 0.47 44.89
N LEU A 15 18.86 -0.39 44.66
CA LEU A 15 19.19 -0.90 43.33
C LEU A 15 18.05 -1.76 42.75
N MET A 16 17.44 -2.63 43.58
CA MET A 16 16.29 -3.44 43.17
C MET A 16 15.09 -2.57 42.81
N LEU A 17 14.79 -1.53 43.61
CA LEU A 17 13.71 -0.59 43.33
C LEU A 17 13.96 0.23 42.06
N ALA A 18 15.20 0.69 41.83
CA ALA A 18 15.57 1.40 40.61
C ALA A 18 15.45 0.50 39.36
N PHE A 19 15.90 -0.76 39.47
CA PHE A 19 15.79 -1.74 38.38
C PHE A 19 14.33 -2.10 38.10
N PHE A 20 13.53 -2.31 39.14
CA PHE A 20 12.11 -2.57 39.03
C PHE A 20 11.36 -1.39 38.40
N TRP A 21 11.73 -0.15 38.76
CA TRP A 21 11.19 1.06 38.14
C TRP A 21 11.47 1.12 36.63
N VAL A 22 12.67 0.73 36.19
CA VAL A 22 13.01 0.65 34.75
C VAL A 22 12.18 -0.41 34.01
N ILE A 23 11.85 -1.53 34.66
CA ILE A 23 11.05 -2.62 34.06
C ILE A 23 9.57 -2.27 33.97
N ILE A 24 9.01 -1.62 35.00
CA ILE A 24 7.58 -1.28 35.05
C ILE A 24 7.24 -0.05 34.20
N ASN A 25 8.20 0.83 33.94
CA ASN A 25 7.95 1.95 33.05
C ASN A 25 7.46 1.42 31.70
N PRO A 26 6.26 1.82 31.25
CA PRO A 26 5.74 1.37 29.98
C PRO A 26 6.75 1.74 28.90
N LYS A 27 7.27 0.74 28.19
CA LYS A 27 8.08 1.00 27.01
C LYS A 27 7.19 1.81 26.06
N PRO A 28 7.69 2.92 25.49
CA PRO A 28 6.93 3.62 24.46
C PRO A 28 6.62 2.61 23.35
N ALA A 29 5.34 2.35 23.12
CA ALA A 29 4.90 1.66 21.92
C ALA A 29 5.11 2.65 20.77
N PHE A 30 6.12 2.41 19.93
CA PHE A 30 6.27 3.17 18.71
C PHE A 30 5.14 2.76 17.76
N ALA A 31 4.05 3.53 17.76
CA ALA A 31 3.12 3.55 16.64
C ALA A 31 3.79 4.31 15.48
N GLN A 32 4.84 3.74 14.89
CA GLN A 32 5.39 4.25 13.64
C GLN A 32 4.74 3.50 12.48
N VAL A 33 3.57 3.97 12.06
CA VAL A 33 3.27 3.90 10.63
C VAL A 33 4.08 5.03 10.04
N ASN A 34 5.33 4.76 9.68
CA ASN A 34 6.16 5.72 8.94
C ASN A 34 5.59 5.79 7.52
N THR A 35 4.42 6.41 7.41
CA THR A 35 3.60 6.45 6.21
C THR A 35 4.43 7.20 5.18
N ILE A 36 4.85 6.47 4.14
CA ILE A 36 5.70 7.04 3.09
C ILE A 36 4.92 8.18 2.42
N ASN A 37 5.56 9.34 2.24
CA ASN A 37 4.92 10.52 1.67
C ASN A 37 5.70 11.03 0.46
N TYR A 38 5.10 10.82 -0.71
CA TYR A 38 5.56 11.27 -2.01
C TYR A 38 4.60 12.30 -2.62
N ASN A 39 3.86 13.04 -1.80
CA ASN A 39 2.92 14.03 -2.31
C ASN A 39 3.66 15.12 -3.10
N ASN A 40 3.16 15.45 -4.29
CA ASN A 40 3.76 16.39 -5.25
C ASN A 40 5.18 16.01 -5.70
N ALA A 41 5.61 14.77 -5.51
CA ALA A 41 6.93 14.33 -5.95
C ALA A 41 6.96 14.11 -7.47
N SER A 42 8.11 14.40 -8.08
CA SER A 42 8.45 13.93 -9.42
C SER A 42 9.18 12.60 -9.29
N LEU A 43 8.50 11.53 -9.71
CA LEU A 43 8.91 10.13 -9.60
C LEU A 43 8.92 9.44 -10.98
N GLU A 44 9.10 10.23 -12.05
CA GLU A 44 9.14 9.72 -13.41
C GLU A 44 10.23 8.67 -13.56
N ASN A 45 9.87 7.52 -14.13
CA ASN A 45 10.76 6.37 -14.35
C ASN A 45 11.48 5.85 -13.09
N SER A 46 10.99 6.19 -11.90
CA SER A 46 11.56 5.70 -10.64
C SER A 46 11.22 4.23 -10.43
N ASP A 47 12.13 3.49 -9.78
CA ASP A 47 11.96 2.08 -9.48
C ASP A 47 11.52 1.87 -8.02
N PHE A 48 10.33 1.31 -7.89
CA PHE A 48 9.67 0.89 -6.66
C PHE A 48 9.30 -0.61 -6.71
N SER A 49 9.88 -1.37 -7.64
CA SER A 49 9.57 -2.80 -7.75
C SER A 49 9.84 -3.53 -6.44
N HIS A 50 8.89 -4.39 -6.06
CA HIS A 50 8.92 -5.21 -4.84
C HIS A 50 9.09 -4.42 -3.52
N THR A 51 8.78 -3.13 -3.52
CA THR A 51 8.86 -2.31 -2.30
C THR A 51 7.61 -2.44 -1.44
N ASP A 52 7.78 -2.28 -0.13
CA ASP A 52 6.68 -2.14 0.82
C ASP A 52 6.30 -0.66 0.95
N LEU A 53 5.14 -0.31 0.38
CA LEU A 53 4.57 1.03 0.31
C LEU A 53 3.20 1.06 0.99
N VAL A 54 2.94 0.15 1.95
CA VAL A 54 1.66 0.07 2.66
C VAL A 54 1.29 1.41 3.27
N GLY A 55 0.08 1.88 2.96
CA GLY A 55 -0.44 3.18 3.42
C GLY A 55 0.23 4.40 2.78
N GLY A 56 1.20 4.23 1.87
CA GLY A 56 1.95 5.32 1.25
C GLY A 56 1.06 6.34 0.55
N THR A 57 1.47 7.60 0.55
CA THR A 57 0.72 8.73 -0.03
C THR A 57 1.42 9.30 -1.26
N PHE A 58 0.70 9.40 -2.36
CA PHE A 58 1.17 9.83 -3.69
C PHE A 58 0.24 10.91 -4.28
N VAL A 59 -0.23 11.83 -3.43
CA VAL A 59 -1.16 12.89 -3.83
C VAL A 59 -0.46 13.84 -4.80
N ALA A 60 -1.02 14.00 -6.00
CA ALA A 60 -0.48 14.84 -7.08
C ALA A 60 0.97 14.49 -7.48
N ALA A 61 1.39 13.24 -7.32
CA ALA A 61 2.71 12.78 -7.76
C ALA A 61 2.73 12.48 -9.26
N GLU A 62 3.82 12.87 -9.94
CA GLU A 62 4.10 12.49 -11.33
C GLU A 62 4.91 11.20 -11.35
N MET A 63 4.30 10.09 -11.77
CA MET A 63 4.86 8.73 -11.72
C MET A 63 4.85 8.09 -13.12
N ARG A 64 5.04 8.91 -14.16
CA ARG A 64 5.04 8.43 -15.56
C ARG A 64 6.17 7.43 -15.75
N GLY A 65 5.84 6.26 -16.28
CA GLY A 65 6.82 5.19 -16.50
C GLY A 65 7.45 4.61 -15.23
N ALA A 66 6.97 4.96 -14.03
CA ALA A 66 7.49 4.41 -12.79
C ALA A 66 7.23 2.89 -12.71
N ASN A 67 8.14 2.16 -12.07
CA ASN A 67 8.05 0.72 -11.90
C ASN A 67 7.58 0.36 -10.48
N PHE A 68 6.35 -0.08 -10.32
CA PHE A 68 5.76 -0.63 -9.10
C PHE A 68 5.54 -2.15 -9.19
N GLN A 69 6.25 -2.85 -10.07
CA GLN A 69 6.08 -4.30 -10.23
C GLN A 69 6.19 -5.03 -8.89
N GLY A 70 5.18 -5.80 -8.51
CA GLY A 70 5.14 -6.58 -7.28
C GLY A 70 5.21 -5.74 -6.00
N ALA A 71 5.02 -4.42 -6.08
CA ALA A 71 5.01 -3.55 -4.91
C ALA A 71 3.77 -3.78 -4.05
N ASN A 72 3.91 -3.63 -2.73
CA ASN A 72 2.78 -3.63 -1.81
C ASN A 72 2.30 -2.21 -1.56
N LEU A 73 1.22 -1.81 -2.23
CA LEU A 73 0.52 -0.53 -2.11
C LEU A 73 -0.81 -0.69 -1.36
N SER A 74 -0.95 -1.73 -0.51
CA SER A 74 -2.19 -1.94 0.24
C SER A 74 -2.51 -0.71 1.09
N ASN A 75 -3.75 -0.25 1.05
CA ASN A 75 -4.23 0.96 1.72
C ASN A 75 -3.50 2.26 1.31
N ALA A 76 -2.75 2.27 0.20
CA ALA A 76 -2.09 3.48 -0.29
C ALA A 76 -3.12 4.54 -0.74
N ILE A 77 -2.72 5.81 -0.69
CA ILE A 77 -3.52 6.95 -1.13
C ILE A 77 -2.87 7.56 -2.36
N LEU A 78 -3.46 7.30 -3.52
CA LEU A 78 -3.15 7.91 -4.80
C LEU A 78 -4.30 8.85 -5.18
N THR A 79 -4.08 10.15 -5.13
CA THR A 79 -5.11 11.13 -5.51
C THR A 79 -4.52 12.12 -6.49
N LYS A 80 -5.15 12.31 -7.65
CA LYS A 80 -4.65 13.19 -8.73
C LYS A 80 -3.24 12.83 -9.24
N GLY A 81 -2.77 11.61 -8.99
CA GLY A 81 -1.48 11.12 -9.48
C GLY A 81 -1.50 10.78 -10.96
N VAL A 82 -0.33 10.78 -11.58
CA VAL A 82 -0.18 10.41 -12.99
C VAL A 82 0.73 9.19 -13.13
N LEU A 83 0.13 8.04 -13.43
CA LEU A 83 0.79 6.75 -13.68
C LEU A 83 0.75 6.34 -15.16
N LEU A 84 0.79 7.31 -16.07
CA LEU A 84 0.83 7.05 -17.51
C LEU A 84 2.01 6.10 -17.83
N LYS A 85 1.73 4.96 -18.47
CA LYS A 85 2.71 3.92 -18.82
C LYS A 85 3.51 3.34 -17.64
N ALA A 86 3.02 3.50 -16.41
CA ALA A 86 3.65 2.88 -15.25
C ALA A 86 3.51 1.35 -15.30
N ASN A 87 4.46 0.66 -14.67
CA ASN A 87 4.38 -0.79 -14.50
C ASN A 87 3.84 -1.11 -13.11
N LEU A 88 2.65 -1.68 -12.99
CA LEU A 88 2.06 -2.18 -11.74
C LEU A 88 1.79 -3.68 -11.83
N GLU A 89 2.52 -4.40 -12.68
CA GLU A 89 2.38 -5.86 -12.78
C GLU A 89 2.59 -6.53 -11.43
N ASP A 90 1.70 -7.44 -11.06
CA ASP A 90 1.67 -8.14 -9.76
C ASP A 90 1.59 -7.22 -8.51
N ALA A 91 1.31 -5.92 -8.68
CA ALA A 91 1.22 -4.99 -7.54
C ALA A 91 -0.05 -5.25 -6.71
N ASN A 92 0.08 -5.11 -5.39
CA ASN A 92 -1.06 -5.23 -4.47
C ASN A 92 -1.56 -3.84 -4.07
N LEU A 93 -2.75 -3.46 -4.53
CA LEU A 93 -3.45 -2.22 -4.21
C LEU A 93 -4.73 -2.48 -3.39
N THR A 94 -4.78 -3.56 -2.62
CA THR A 94 -5.94 -3.92 -1.79
C THR A 94 -6.32 -2.75 -0.87
N GLY A 95 -7.59 -2.32 -0.90
CA GLY A 95 -8.10 -1.20 -0.10
C GLY A 95 -7.52 0.17 -0.44
N ALA A 96 -6.76 0.32 -1.54
CA ALA A 96 -6.15 1.59 -1.91
C ALA A 96 -7.21 2.63 -2.34
N LEU A 97 -6.95 3.90 -2.04
CA LEU A 97 -7.71 5.03 -2.56
C LEU A 97 -7.00 5.56 -3.81
N VAL A 98 -7.60 5.38 -4.98
CA VAL A 98 -7.10 5.75 -6.31
C VAL A 98 -8.11 6.70 -6.97
N ASP A 99 -8.24 7.94 -6.47
CA ASP A 99 -9.19 8.95 -6.96
C ASP A 99 -8.53 9.93 -7.96
N ARG A 100 -9.16 10.14 -9.11
CA ARG A 100 -8.69 11.08 -10.14
C ARG A 100 -7.28 10.76 -10.69
N VAL A 101 -6.94 9.48 -10.77
CA VAL A 101 -5.62 9.02 -11.22
C VAL A 101 -5.64 8.68 -12.71
N THR A 102 -4.55 8.99 -13.41
CA THR A 102 -4.36 8.57 -14.81
C THR A 102 -3.53 7.30 -14.86
N LEU A 103 -4.15 6.17 -15.21
CA LEU A 103 -3.53 4.84 -15.39
C LEU A 103 -3.47 4.43 -16.86
N ASP A 104 -3.56 5.39 -17.78
CA ASP A 104 -3.55 5.08 -19.20
C ASP A 104 -2.25 4.36 -19.60
N SER A 105 -2.39 3.38 -20.49
CA SER A 105 -1.29 2.55 -20.99
C SER A 105 -0.44 1.89 -19.89
N ALA A 106 -0.92 1.85 -18.64
CA ALA A 106 -0.22 1.20 -17.55
C ALA A 106 -0.28 -0.32 -17.71
N ASN A 107 0.77 -1.01 -17.30
CA ASN A 107 0.76 -2.46 -17.16
C ASN A 107 0.12 -2.79 -15.80
N LEU A 108 -1.10 -3.32 -15.79
CA LEU A 108 -1.84 -3.72 -14.58
C LEU A 108 -1.99 -5.25 -14.51
N LYS A 109 -1.17 -6.00 -15.25
CA LYS A 109 -1.26 -7.47 -15.26
C LYS A 109 -1.17 -8.04 -13.86
N ASN A 110 -2.09 -8.93 -13.51
CA ASN A 110 -2.18 -9.54 -12.18
C ASN A 110 -2.25 -8.56 -10.99
N ALA A 111 -2.45 -7.26 -11.22
CA ALA A 111 -2.58 -6.30 -10.12
C ALA A 111 -3.85 -6.60 -9.31
N ILE A 112 -3.76 -6.44 -8.00
CA ILE A 112 -4.87 -6.72 -7.07
C ILE A 112 -5.46 -5.39 -6.61
N PHE A 113 -6.71 -5.13 -6.98
CA PHE A 113 -7.49 -3.95 -6.59
C PHE A 113 -8.66 -4.29 -5.67
N THR A 114 -8.58 -5.42 -4.95
CA THR A 114 -9.65 -5.86 -4.06
C THR A 114 -10.03 -4.75 -3.07
N GLU A 115 -11.32 -4.42 -2.96
CA GLU A 115 -11.84 -3.34 -2.11
C GLU A 115 -11.27 -1.92 -2.40
N ALA A 116 -10.57 -1.72 -3.52
CA ALA A 116 -9.98 -0.43 -3.86
C ALA A 116 -11.05 0.57 -4.36
N THR A 117 -10.85 1.85 -4.09
CA THR A 117 -11.69 2.93 -4.63
C THR A 117 -10.99 3.60 -5.80
N LEU A 118 -11.46 3.37 -7.02
CA LEU A 118 -10.86 3.79 -8.29
C LEU A 118 -11.67 4.91 -8.99
N THR A 119 -12.40 5.73 -8.22
CA THR A 119 -13.35 6.70 -8.77
C THR A 119 -12.67 7.83 -9.54
N ARG A 120 -13.30 8.30 -10.63
CA ARG A 120 -12.78 9.38 -11.49
C ARG A 120 -11.39 9.10 -12.08
N SER A 121 -10.93 7.86 -12.02
CA SER A 121 -9.67 7.42 -12.60
C SER A 121 -9.89 6.89 -14.02
N ARG A 122 -8.86 6.94 -14.86
CA ARG A 122 -8.92 6.54 -16.27
C ARG A 122 -7.91 5.44 -16.57
N PHE A 123 -8.33 4.46 -17.37
CA PHE A 123 -7.57 3.24 -17.68
C PHE A 123 -7.42 3.02 -19.19
N TYR A 124 -7.37 4.08 -20.00
CA TYR A 124 -7.35 3.90 -21.47
C TYR A 124 -6.11 3.14 -21.89
N ASP A 125 -6.28 2.08 -22.70
CA ASP A 125 -5.21 1.19 -23.16
C ASP A 125 -4.37 0.54 -22.04
N ALA A 126 -4.84 0.55 -20.79
CA ALA A 126 -4.21 -0.21 -19.71
C ALA A 126 -4.39 -1.71 -19.95
N ASP A 127 -3.33 -2.48 -19.71
CA ASP A 127 -3.37 -3.94 -19.76
C ASP A 127 -3.83 -4.48 -18.41
N ILE A 128 -5.07 -4.92 -18.33
CA ILE A 128 -5.71 -5.45 -17.12
C ILE A 128 -5.74 -6.98 -17.09
N THR A 129 -4.94 -7.66 -17.92
CA THR A 129 -4.99 -9.13 -18.03
C THR A 129 -4.65 -9.77 -16.67
N GLY A 130 -5.59 -10.55 -16.12
CA GLY A 130 -5.42 -11.16 -14.81
C GLY A 130 -5.54 -10.20 -13.63
N ALA A 131 -5.86 -8.91 -13.83
CA ALA A 131 -6.12 -8.01 -12.71
C ALA A 131 -7.38 -8.44 -11.94
N ASP A 132 -7.38 -8.26 -10.62
CA ASP A 132 -8.51 -8.57 -9.75
C ASP A 132 -9.17 -7.28 -9.25
N PHE A 133 -10.43 -7.07 -9.61
CA PHE A 133 -11.22 -5.90 -9.21
C PHE A 133 -12.34 -6.24 -8.21
N THR A 134 -12.21 -7.35 -7.46
CA THR A 134 -13.26 -7.83 -6.56
C THR A 134 -13.62 -6.74 -5.54
N ASP A 135 -14.90 -6.39 -5.48
CA ASP A 135 -15.42 -5.32 -4.62
C ASP A 135 -14.78 -3.93 -4.82
N ALA A 136 -14.09 -3.71 -5.95
CA ALA A 136 -13.53 -2.42 -6.27
C ALA A 136 -14.61 -1.43 -6.74
N LEU A 137 -14.55 -0.18 -6.25
CA LEU A 137 -15.45 0.88 -6.68
C LEU A 137 -14.88 1.62 -7.89
N ILE A 138 -15.41 1.32 -9.07
CA ILE A 138 -14.99 1.90 -10.35
C ILE A 138 -16.17 2.65 -10.99
N ASP A 139 -15.89 3.77 -11.67
CA ASP A 139 -16.92 4.49 -12.42
C ASP A 139 -17.53 3.58 -13.51
N ARG A 140 -18.87 3.52 -13.58
CA ARG A 140 -19.60 2.61 -14.49
C ARG A 140 -19.14 2.68 -15.95
N TYR A 141 -18.79 3.87 -16.43
CA TYR A 141 -18.27 4.05 -17.78
C TYR A 141 -16.91 3.37 -17.97
N GLN A 142 -16.01 3.45 -16.98
CA GLN A 142 -14.73 2.75 -17.03
C GLN A 142 -14.94 1.23 -16.98
N VAL A 143 -15.83 0.72 -16.12
CA VAL A 143 -16.16 -0.72 -16.10
C VAL A 143 -16.61 -1.20 -17.48
N SER A 144 -17.49 -0.46 -18.16
CA SER A 144 -17.93 -0.79 -19.52
C SER A 144 -16.75 -0.93 -20.48
N LEU A 145 -15.82 0.03 -20.49
CA LEU A 145 -14.63 0.01 -21.34
C LEU A 145 -13.66 -1.12 -20.98
N LEU A 146 -13.49 -1.41 -19.69
CA LEU A 146 -12.63 -2.50 -19.21
C LEU A 146 -13.21 -3.85 -19.65
N CYS A 147 -14.52 -4.04 -19.54
CA CYS A 147 -15.20 -5.29 -19.92
C CYS A 147 -15.06 -5.66 -21.41
N GLU A 148 -14.79 -4.70 -22.30
CA GLU A 148 -14.52 -4.95 -23.72
C GLU A 148 -13.24 -5.76 -23.94
N ARG A 149 -12.27 -5.66 -23.04
CA ARG A 149 -10.94 -6.30 -23.17
C ARG A 149 -10.52 -7.15 -21.96
N ALA A 150 -11.30 -7.16 -20.89
CA ALA A 150 -11.05 -7.95 -19.69
C ALA A 150 -10.92 -9.43 -20.03
N ASN A 151 -9.80 -10.02 -19.62
CA ASN A 151 -9.47 -11.43 -19.78
C ASN A 151 -8.42 -11.86 -18.75
N GLY A 152 -8.16 -13.16 -18.64
CA GLY A 152 -7.20 -13.72 -17.71
C GLY A 152 -7.77 -14.02 -16.33
N VAL A 153 -6.94 -14.69 -15.52
CA VAL A 153 -7.21 -15.07 -14.14
C VAL A 153 -6.03 -14.59 -13.32
N ASN A 154 -6.29 -13.93 -12.21
CA ASN A 154 -5.24 -13.46 -11.31
C ASN A 154 -4.43 -14.63 -10.77
N SER A 155 -3.11 -14.56 -10.89
CA SER A 155 -2.19 -15.63 -10.48
C SER A 155 -2.15 -15.86 -8.96
N VAL A 156 -2.55 -14.86 -8.16
CA VAL A 156 -2.52 -14.89 -6.70
C VAL A 156 -3.90 -15.22 -6.12
N THR A 157 -4.95 -14.53 -6.57
CA THR A 157 -6.30 -14.70 -6.01
C THR A 157 -7.10 -15.80 -6.70
N GLY A 158 -6.71 -16.21 -7.91
CA GLY A 158 -7.45 -17.19 -8.72
C GLY A 158 -8.78 -16.67 -9.29
N ILE A 159 -9.04 -15.37 -9.19
CA ILE A 159 -10.28 -14.76 -9.68
C ILE A 159 -10.12 -14.31 -11.14
N SER A 160 -11.14 -14.57 -11.95
CA SER A 160 -11.24 -14.06 -13.32
C SER A 160 -11.38 -12.54 -13.34
N THR A 161 -10.61 -11.85 -14.18
CA THR A 161 -10.71 -10.39 -14.35
C THR A 161 -12.10 -9.97 -14.80
N ARG A 162 -12.77 -10.76 -15.66
CA ARG A 162 -14.13 -10.45 -16.12
C ARG A 162 -15.16 -10.58 -15.00
N ASP A 163 -14.98 -11.60 -14.15
CA ASP A 163 -15.92 -11.91 -13.07
C ASP A 163 -15.81 -10.88 -11.96
N SER A 164 -14.58 -10.51 -11.58
CA SER A 164 -14.33 -9.46 -10.58
C SER A 164 -14.85 -8.08 -11.01
N LEU A 165 -14.87 -7.77 -12.31
CA LEU A 165 -15.49 -6.56 -12.86
C LEU A 165 -17.03 -6.65 -12.98
N GLY A 166 -17.62 -7.82 -12.80
CA GLY A 166 -19.05 -8.04 -13.00
C GLY A 166 -19.50 -7.85 -14.46
N CYS A 167 -18.63 -8.15 -15.42
CA CYS A 167 -18.94 -8.05 -16.84
C CYS A 167 -20.08 -9.02 -17.20
N ARG A 168 -21.07 -8.56 -17.97
CA ARG A 168 -22.19 -9.37 -18.47
C ARG A 168 -22.08 -9.56 -19.97
#